data_AF-Q4UHG5-F1
#
_entry.id   AF-Q4UHG5-F1
#
_cell.length_a   1.000
_cell.length_b   1.000
_cell.length_c   1.000
_cell.angle_alpha   90.00
_cell.angle_beta   90.00
_cell.angle_gamma   90.00
#
_symmetry.space_group_name_H-M   'P 1'
#
loop_
_entity.id
_entity.type
_entity.pdbx_description
1 polymer ?
#
loop_
_entity_poly.entity_id
_entity_poly.type
_entity_poly.pdbx_seq_one_letter_code
_entity_poly.pdbx_strand_id
1 'polypeptide(L)'
;MVLSIVGLGLGDVEDITIKGFKAIKDADIVYLEIYTSFLINSDKHKLEEYYGKEIKEVDRIFVEEQNDTLLNEAKDKNVALLIAGDPFRYPLTPLSSLTTYPYIYYPYATTHVEIYYKAMNSGINVNVIHNASILNSVGITGLQLYRFGETVSIPFFEENWKPFSFYDKIMQNYNNNLHTLCLLDIKVRERSVENIMKNKLIFEEPSYLLPVIYNFEFGIFPYYSNINMNTVTHYHNYYYNFTIILRFKIGKIDFMVIGIARLSSEDQIIKSGKLEDLLNFDFGPPLHSLIVCSPHLHHYEQLFFNHYS
;
A
#
# COMPACT_ATOMS: atom_id res chain seq x y z
N MET A 1 26.65 -16.33 8.27
CA MET A 1 25.50 -15.59 8.82
C MET A 1 24.67 -15.07 7.68
N VAL A 2 23.36 -14.95 7.87
CA VAL A 2 22.40 -14.65 6.79
C VAL A 2 21.44 -13.54 7.21
N LEU A 3 21.18 -12.61 6.29
CA LEU A 3 20.02 -11.72 6.36
C LEU A 3 18.87 -12.35 5.58
N SER A 4 17.82 -12.77 6.27
CA SER A 4 16.58 -13.25 5.65
C SER A 4 15.57 -12.11 5.55
N ILE A 5 15.19 -11.74 4.33
CA ILE A 5 14.12 -10.76 4.09
C ILE A 5 12.84 -11.54 3.78
N VAL A 6 11.84 -11.47 4.65
CA VAL A 6 10.71 -12.40 4.69
C VAL A 6 9.38 -11.67 4.52
N GLY A 7 8.64 -12.03 3.48
CA GLY A 7 7.25 -11.61 3.30
C GLY A 7 6.31 -12.38 4.23
N LEU A 8 5.47 -11.65 4.95
CA LEU A 8 4.49 -12.23 5.89
C LEU A 8 3.16 -12.61 5.23
N GLY A 9 2.87 -12.12 4.02
CA GLY A 9 1.54 -12.28 3.41
C GLY A 9 0.59 -11.16 3.83
N LEU A 10 -0.73 -11.34 3.65
CA LEU A 10 -1.68 -10.22 3.60
C LEU A 10 -2.63 -10.12 4.80
N GLY A 11 -3.00 -11.25 5.40
CA GLY A 11 -4.04 -11.38 6.41
C GLY A 11 -3.48 -11.48 7.83
N ASP A 12 -3.03 -12.68 8.21
CA ASP A 12 -2.67 -13.02 9.60
C ASP A 12 -1.31 -13.71 9.75
N VAL A 13 -1.04 -14.26 10.93
CA VAL A 13 0.23 -14.91 11.28
C VAL A 13 0.50 -16.20 10.50
N GLU A 14 -0.54 -16.82 9.93
CA GLU A 14 -0.47 -18.12 9.23
C GLU A 14 -0.21 -17.96 7.73
N ASP A 15 -0.42 -16.76 7.18
CA ASP A 15 -0.14 -16.45 5.77
C ASP A 15 1.36 -16.52 5.41
N ILE A 16 2.24 -16.63 6.41
CA ILE A 16 3.66 -16.83 6.18
C ILE A 16 3.93 -18.17 5.48
N THR A 17 4.83 -18.16 4.50
CA THR A 17 5.27 -19.43 3.90
C THR A 17 6.03 -20.30 4.93
N ILE A 18 6.00 -21.62 4.74
CA ILE A 18 6.80 -22.57 5.55
C ILE A 18 8.30 -22.20 5.52
N LYS A 19 8.79 -21.67 4.40
CA LYS A 19 10.19 -21.21 4.27
C LYS A 19 10.45 -19.99 5.17
N GLY A 20 9.52 -19.03 5.19
CA GLY A 20 9.57 -17.84 6.03
C GLY A 20 9.53 -18.22 7.50
N PHE A 21 8.59 -19.07 7.91
CA PHE A 21 8.47 -19.53 9.29
C PHE A 21 9.77 -20.18 9.81
N LYS A 22 10.40 -21.05 9.01
CA LYS A 22 11.69 -21.66 9.36
C LYS A 22 12.80 -20.62 9.51
N ALA A 23 12.89 -19.66 8.59
CA ALA A 23 13.88 -18.60 8.68
C ALA A 23 13.74 -17.74 9.94
N ILE A 24 12.50 -17.48 10.40
CA ILE A 24 12.24 -16.78 11.66
C ILE A 24 12.71 -17.61 12.86
N LYS A 25 12.42 -18.92 12.88
CA LYS A 25 12.84 -19.81 13.97
C LYS A 25 14.36 -19.92 14.07
N ASP A 26 15.05 -19.92 12.93
CA ASP A 26 16.52 -20.02 12.84
C ASP A 26 17.24 -18.68 13.08
N ALA A 27 16.52 -17.55 13.05
CA ALA A 27 17.11 -16.23 13.26
C ALA A 27 17.46 -15.97 14.73
N ASP A 28 18.61 -15.36 14.95
CA ASP A 28 19.03 -14.85 16.27
C ASP A 28 18.31 -13.55 16.61
N ILE A 29 17.99 -12.73 15.59
CA ILE A 29 17.32 -11.43 15.73
C ILE A 29 16.22 -11.33 14.69
N VAL A 30 15.04 -10.89 15.13
CA VAL A 30 13.87 -10.70 14.27
C VAL A 30 13.42 -9.25 14.34
N TYR A 31 13.42 -8.57 13.19
CA TYR A 31 12.93 -7.22 13.00
C TYR A 31 11.60 -7.24 12.26
N LEU A 32 10.64 -6.42 12.68
CA LEU A 32 9.37 -6.23 12.00
C LEU A 32 9.24 -4.79 11.53
N GLU A 33 9.16 -4.61 10.23
CA GLU A 33 8.89 -3.32 9.61
C GLU A 33 7.37 -3.04 9.67
N ILE A 34 7.01 -1.81 10.06
CA ILE A 34 5.64 -1.45 10.48
C ILE A 34 5.07 -0.16 9.84
N TYR A 35 5.74 0.40 8.84
CA TYR A 35 5.38 1.66 8.18
C TYR A 35 4.97 1.53 6.71
N THR A 36 5.33 0.44 6.02
CA THR A 36 4.97 0.20 4.62
C THR A 36 3.59 -0.43 4.47
N SER A 37 3.21 -1.29 5.42
CA SER A 37 1.92 -1.94 5.57
C SER A 37 1.86 -2.66 6.93
N PHE A 38 0.73 -3.27 7.26
CA PHE A 38 0.57 -4.11 8.45
C PHE A 38 -0.31 -5.33 8.15
N LEU A 39 -0.17 -6.39 8.96
CA LEU A 39 -1.06 -7.55 8.90
C LEU A 39 -2.39 -7.20 9.56
N ILE A 40 -3.48 -7.28 8.81
CA ILE A 40 -4.81 -6.79 9.20
C ILE A 40 -5.32 -7.43 10.50
N ASN A 41 -5.04 -8.73 10.70
CA ASN A 41 -5.56 -9.51 11.83
C ASN A 41 -4.52 -9.83 12.90
N SER A 42 -3.34 -9.19 12.84
CA SER A 42 -2.23 -9.46 13.74
C SER A 42 -1.64 -8.21 14.37
N ASP A 43 -1.06 -8.38 15.54
CA ASP A 43 -0.19 -7.41 16.19
C ASP A 43 1.14 -8.09 16.56
N LYS A 44 2.06 -7.33 17.15
CA LYS A 44 3.34 -7.85 17.63
C LYS A 44 3.16 -9.05 18.56
N HIS A 45 2.24 -8.98 19.52
CA HIS A 45 2.08 -10.03 20.54
C HIS A 45 1.64 -11.35 19.91
N LYS A 46 0.68 -11.32 18.99
CA LYS A 46 0.25 -12.52 18.26
C LYS A 46 1.38 -13.11 17.40
N LEU A 47 2.18 -12.26 16.75
CA LEU A 47 3.35 -12.70 15.97
C LEU A 47 4.41 -13.35 16.88
N GLU A 48 4.72 -12.75 18.02
CA GLU A 48 5.68 -13.30 19.00
C GLU A 48 5.20 -14.64 19.58
N GLU A 49 3.90 -14.74 19.91
CA GLU A 49 3.28 -15.98 20.40
C GLU A 49 3.37 -17.09 19.35
N TYR A 50 2.95 -16.82 18.12
CA TYR A 50 2.92 -17.81 17.04
C TYR A 50 4.33 -18.21 16.57
N TYR A 51 5.23 -17.24 16.41
CA TYR A 51 6.61 -17.50 15.99
C TYR A 51 7.55 -17.89 17.13
N GLY A 52 7.16 -17.77 18.39
CA GLY A 52 7.99 -18.10 19.56
C GLY A 52 9.34 -17.37 19.56
N LYS A 53 9.37 -16.12 19.10
CA LYS A 53 10.56 -15.26 18.99
C LYS A 53 10.18 -13.86 19.43
N GLU A 54 11.11 -13.17 20.10
CA GLU A 54 10.98 -11.73 20.35
C GLU A 54 11.12 -10.97 19.03
N ILE A 55 10.23 -10.00 18.81
CA ILE A 55 10.17 -9.20 17.59
C ILE A 55 10.47 -7.74 17.91
N LYS A 56 11.48 -7.18 17.23
CA LYS A 56 11.85 -5.77 17.30
C LYS A 56 11.15 -4.99 16.21
N GLU A 57 10.13 -4.21 16.57
CA GLU A 57 9.48 -3.30 15.62
C GLU A 57 10.41 -2.16 15.20
N VAL A 58 10.44 -1.85 13.90
CA VAL A 58 11.30 -0.83 13.31
C VAL A 58 10.52 0.08 12.36
N ASP A 59 10.72 1.39 12.50
CA ASP A 59 10.03 2.41 11.73
C ASP A 59 10.80 2.80 10.45
N ARG A 60 10.24 3.77 9.71
CA ARG A 60 10.85 4.29 8.48
C ARG A 60 12.28 4.77 8.70
N ILE A 61 12.55 5.48 9.79
CA ILE A 61 13.88 6.04 10.08
C ILE A 61 14.89 4.91 10.27
N PHE A 62 14.51 3.85 10.99
CA PHE A 62 15.38 2.70 11.15
C PHE A 62 15.73 2.04 9.81
N VAL A 63 14.72 1.80 8.96
CA VAL A 63 14.88 1.03 7.73
C VAL A 63 15.54 1.86 6.61
N GLU A 64 15.22 3.16 6.50
CA GLU A 64 15.75 4.06 5.46
C GLU A 64 17.06 4.74 5.88
N GLU A 65 17.17 5.21 7.12
CA GLU A 65 18.28 6.06 7.54
C GLU A 65 19.29 5.35 8.46
N GLN A 66 18.85 4.39 9.29
CA GLN A 66 19.67 3.76 10.33
C GLN A 66 19.89 2.25 10.12
N ASN A 67 19.80 1.80 8.85
CA ASN A 67 19.90 0.38 8.51
C ASN A 67 21.29 -0.23 8.74
N ASP A 68 22.31 0.57 9.03
CA ASP A 68 23.64 0.11 9.45
C ASP A 68 23.58 -0.82 10.67
N THR A 69 22.64 -0.59 11.60
CA THR A 69 22.47 -1.45 12.77
C THR A 69 22.12 -2.88 12.35
N LEU A 70 21.09 -3.03 11.52
CA LEU A 70 20.63 -4.32 11.00
C LEU A 70 21.73 -4.99 10.15
N LEU A 71 22.40 -4.22 9.29
CA LEU A 71 23.47 -4.74 8.43
C LEU A 71 24.70 -5.21 9.22
N ASN A 72 25.09 -4.47 10.27
CA ASN A 72 26.20 -4.86 11.12
C ASN A 72 25.87 -6.12 11.93
N GLU A 73 24.66 -6.24 12.48
CA GLU A 73 24.23 -7.46 13.15
C GLU A 73 24.24 -8.67 12.21
N ALA A 74 23.82 -8.49 10.96
CA ALA A 74 23.75 -9.56 9.96
C ALA A 74 25.13 -10.10 9.50
N LYS A 75 26.24 -9.40 9.82
CA LYS A 75 27.60 -9.91 9.60
C LYS A 75 27.92 -11.08 10.53
N ASP A 76 27.44 -11.00 11.78
CA ASP A 76 27.81 -11.92 12.85
C ASP A 76 26.65 -12.81 13.34
N LYS A 77 25.41 -12.52 12.93
CA LYS A 77 24.20 -13.24 13.36
C LYS A 77 23.24 -13.54 12.21
N ASN A 78 22.38 -14.52 12.39
CA ASN A 78 21.24 -14.74 11.51
C ASN A 78 20.16 -13.71 11.85
N VAL A 79 19.85 -12.82 10.92
CA VAL A 79 18.87 -11.75 11.10
C VAL A 79 17.69 -11.98 10.17
N ALA A 80 16.46 -11.88 10.67
CA ALA A 80 15.25 -11.86 9.86
C ALA A 80 14.64 -10.45 9.87
N LEU A 81 14.35 -9.92 8.69
CA LEU A 81 13.55 -8.70 8.49
C LEU A 81 12.19 -9.10 7.92
N LEU A 82 11.14 -8.86 8.70
CA LEU A 82 9.75 -9.21 8.37
C LEU A 82 9.04 -8.02 7.77
N ILE A 83 8.34 -8.26 6.65
CA ILE A 83 7.64 -7.25 5.87
C ILE A 83 6.24 -7.76 5.57
N ALA A 84 5.21 -6.93 5.80
CA ALA A 84 3.85 -7.26 5.42
C ALA A 84 3.70 -7.36 3.89
N GLY A 85 3.01 -8.39 3.41
CA GLY A 85 2.91 -8.74 1.99
C GLY A 85 4.17 -9.45 1.47
N ASP A 86 4.64 -9.01 0.31
CA ASP A 86 5.87 -9.49 -0.32
C ASP A 86 6.98 -8.43 -0.21
N PRO A 87 8.25 -8.81 0.06
CA PRO A 87 9.34 -7.86 0.22
C PRO A 87 9.62 -6.97 -1.01
N PHE A 88 9.37 -7.49 -2.22
CA PHE A 88 9.69 -6.80 -3.47
C PHE A 88 8.47 -6.65 -4.37
N ARG A 89 7.98 -5.41 -4.40
CA ARG A 89 6.88 -4.93 -5.24
C ARG A 89 7.16 -4.97 -6.75
N TYR A 90 8.42 -5.03 -7.17
CA TYR A 90 8.81 -5.03 -8.59
C TYR A 90 9.77 -6.18 -8.90
N PRO A 91 9.68 -6.80 -10.09
CA PRO A 91 10.75 -7.67 -10.55
C PRO A 91 12.03 -6.85 -10.60
N LEU A 92 13.04 -7.29 -9.85
CA LEU A 92 14.43 -6.88 -10.06
C LEU A 92 14.87 -7.43 -11.42
N THR A 93 14.35 -6.89 -12.52
CA THR A 93 15.03 -7.07 -13.80
C THR A 93 16.39 -6.42 -13.63
N PRO A 94 17.50 -7.16 -13.82
CA PRO A 94 18.79 -6.50 -13.94
C PRO A 94 18.61 -5.48 -15.06
N LEU A 95 18.77 -4.19 -14.73
CA LEU A 95 18.91 -3.18 -15.76
C LEU A 95 20.11 -3.66 -16.59
N SER A 96 19.83 -4.13 -17.81
CA SER A 96 20.86 -4.63 -18.72
C SER A 96 22.01 -3.64 -18.71
N SER A 97 23.22 -4.15 -18.56
CA SER A 97 24.50 -3.46 -18.72
C SER A 97 24.43 -2.42 -19.83
N LEU A 98 24.19 -1.15 -19.50
CA LEU A 98 24.33 0.08 -20.29
C LEU A 98 23.32 1.12 -19.78
N THR A 99 23.74 2.01 -18.88
CA THR A 99 23.62 3.47 -19.05
C THR A 99 24.26 4.21 -17.88
N THR A 100 25.04 5.22 -18.25
CA THR A 100 25.86 6.11 -17.43
C THR A 100 25.02 7.22 -16.78
N TYR A 101 24.59 7.05 -15.52
CA TYR A 101 24.06 8.07 -14.55
C TYR A 101 22.85 8.94 -15.01
N PRO A 102 22.18 9.77 -14.15
CA PRO A 102 22.20 9.91 -12.68
C PRO A 102 20.77 9.86 -12.03
N TYR A 103 20.69 9.77 -10.69
CA TYR A 103 19.54 10.06 -9.82
C TYR A 103 18.12 10.07 -10.43
N ILE A 104 17.39 8.97 -10.25
CA ILE A 104 15.93 9.01 -10.23
C ILE A 104 15.50 8.58 -8.83
N TYR A 105 15.20 9.56 -7.99
CA TYR A 105 14.49 9.36 -6.73
C TYR A 105 13.06 8.93 -7.06
N TYR A 106 12.76 7.64 -6.92
CA TYR A 106 11.40 7.16 -6.73
C TYR A 106 11.25 6.77 -5.25
N PRO A 107 10.81 7.69 -4.38
CA PRO A 107 10.41 7.30 -3.03
C PRO A 107 9.04 6.61 -3.09
N TYR A 108 8.73 5.79 -2.09
CA TYR A 108 7.46 5.07 -1.90
C TYR A 108 7.34 3.69 -2.60
N ALA A 109 8.34 2.81 -2.37
CA ALA A 109 8.26 1.32 -2.36
C ALA A 109 9.64 0.65 -2.54
N THR A 110 10.74 1.40 -2.43
CA THR A 110 12.10 0.95 -2.79
C THR A 110 12.99 0.65 -1.58
N THR A 111 12.50 0.80 -0.36
CA THR A 111 13.33 0.73 0.84
C THR A 111 13.98 -0.64 1.05
N HIS A 112 13.22 -1.71 0.85
CA HIS A 112 13.77 -3.07 0.98
C HIS A 112 14.85 -3.37 -0.07
N VAL A 113 14.77 -2.72 -1.24
CA VAL A 113 15.77 -2.85 -2.31
C VAL A 113 17.09 -2.22 -1.88
N GLU A 114 17.06 -1.09 -1.16
CA GLU A 114 18.28 -0.47 -0.65
C GLU A 114 18.97 -1.36 0.39
N ILE A 115 18.24 -1.90 1.37
CA ILE A 115 18.80 -2.84 2.36
C ILE A 115 19.40 -4.06 1.65
N TYR A 116 18.67 -4.62 0.69
CA TYR A 116 19.15 -5.74 -0.11
C TYR A 116 20.46 -5.42 -0.84
N TYR A 117 20.52 -4.27 -1.52
CA TYR A 117 21.71 -3.82 -2.25
C TYR A 117 22.90 -3.57 -1.33
N LYS A 118 22.70 -2.87 -0.21
CA LYS A 118 23.74 -2.60 0.79
C LYS A 118 24.28 -3.90 1.40
N ALA A 119 23.40 -4.84 1.72
CA ALA A 119 23.78 -6.15 2.26
C ALA A 119 24.63 -6.95 1.26
N MET A 120 24.22 -7.01 -0.01
CA MET A 120 24.99 -7.66 -1.07
C MET A 120 26.39 -7.06 -1.23
N ASN A 121 26.49 -5.73 -1.27
CA ASN A 121 27.79 -5.04 -1.41
C ASN A 121 28.69 -5.15 -0.18
N SER A 122 28.11 -5.46 0.98
CA SER A 122 28.83 -5.67 2.24
C SER A 122 29.26 -7.13 2.42
N GLY A 123 29.05 -7.99 1.43
CA GLY A 123 29.38 -9.43 1.49
C GLY A 123 28.48 -10.23 2.43
N ILE A 124 27.33 -9.68 2.85
CA ILE A 124 26.36 -10.38 3.69
C ILE A 124 25.57 -11.34 2.79
N ASN A 125 25.43 -12.59 3.22
CA ASN A 125 24.58 -13.54 2.49
C ASN A 125 23.11 -13.15 2.71
N VAL A 126 22.38 -12.86 1.63
CA VAL A 126 20.98 -12.45 1.70
C VAL A 126 20.08 -13.54 1.13
N ASN A 127 19.06 -13.91 1.88
CA ASN A 127 18.03 -14.86 1.46
C ASN A 127 16.69 -14.15 1.42
N VAL A 128 16.11 -14.02 0.24
CA VAL A 128 14.80 -13.40 0.06
C VAL A 128 13.74 -14.50 0.03
N ILE A 129 12.71 -14.32 0.84
CA ILE A 129 11.57 -15.24 0.95
C ILE A 129 10.31 -14.48 0.56
N HIS A 130 9.83 -14.77 -0.65
CA HIS A 130 8.62 -14.17 -1.22
C HIS A 130 7.34 -14.69 -0.57
N ASN A 131 6.26 -13.94 -0.73
CA ASN A 131 4.92 -14.29 -0.29
C ASN A 131 3.82 -13.65 -1.17
N ALA A 132 2.55 -13.81 -0.78
CA ALA A 132 1.41 -13.14 -1.41
C ALA A 132 1.51 -11.61 -1.28
N SER A 133 1.07 -10.91 -2.32
CA SER A 133 1.05 -9.44 -2.39
C SER A 133 -0.33 -8.96 -2.84
N ILE A 134 -0.68 -7.71 -2.55
CA ILE A 134 -1.87 -7.10 -3.14
C ILE A 134 -1.77 -7.10 -4.68
N LEU A 135 -0.55 -7.01 -5.24
CA LEU A 135 -0.32 -6.91 -6.68
C LEU A 135 -0.77 -8.14 -7.48
N ASN A 136 -0.67 -9.34 -6.89
CA ASN A 136 -1.13 -10.56 -7.53
C ASN A 136 -2.49 -11.02 -6.97
N SER A 137 -2.77 -10.78 -5.69
CA SER A 137 -3.98 -11.28 -5.04
C SER A 137 -5.26 -10.59 -5.53
N VAL A 138 -5.16 -9.39 -6.13
CA VAL A 138 -6.29 -8.72 -6.79
C VAL A 138 -6.93 -9.54 -7.91
N GLY A 139 -6.30 -10.63 -8.36
CA GLY A 139 -6.90 -11.59 -9.29
C GLY A 139 -8.21 -12.21 -8.77
N ILE A 140 -8.47 -12.22 -7.46
CA ILE A 140 -9.76 -12.65 -6.88
C ILE A 140 -10.96 -11.82 -7.35
N THR A 141 -10.71 -10.61 -7.86
CA THR A 141 -11.75 -9.78 -8.48
C THR A 141 -12.22 -10.31 -9.84
N GLY A 142 -11.58 -11.37 -10.35
CA GLY A 142 -11.87 -11.95 -11.67
C GLY A 142 -11.27 -11.17 -12.84
N LEU A 143 -10.63 -10.03 -12.57
CA LEU A 143 -9.89 -9.27 -13.56
C LEU A 143 -8.59 -9.99 -13.93
N GLN A 144 -8.27 -9.99 -15.21
CA GLN A 144 -7.10 -10.68 -15.75
C GLN A 144 -5.83 -9.90 -15.38
N LEU A 145 -4.94 -10.51 -14.59
CA LEU A 145 -3.70 -9.85 -14.13
C LEU A 145 -2.83 -9.31 -15.28
N TYR A 146 -2.81 -9.98 -16.43
CA TYR A 146 -2.07 -9.52 -17.61
C TYR A 146 -2.70 -8.31 -18.32
N ARG A 147 -3.91 -7.90 -17.93
CA ARG A 147 -4.58 -6.69 -18.41
C ARG A 147 -4.40 -5.50 -17.45
N PHE A 148 -3.61 -5.63 -16.38
CA PHE A 148 -3.24 -4.49 -15.55
C PHE A 148 -2.09 -3.72 -16.18
N GLY A 149 -2.23 -2.40 -16.25
CA GLY A 149 -1.17 -1.48 -16.66
C GLY A 149 -0.33 -1.02 -15.47
N GLU A 150 0.26 0.17 -15.59
CA GLU A 150 1.10 0.72 -14.53
C GLU A 150 0.29 0.90 -13.23
N THR A 151 0.76 0.30 -12.13
CA THR A 151 0.17 0.49 -10.79
C THR A 151 0.47 1.89 -10.27
N VAL A 152 -0.50 2.53 -9.62
CA VAL A 152 -0.35 3.87 -9.06
C VAL A 152 -0.49 3.86 -7.54
N SER A 153 0.10 4.85 -6.89
CA SER A 153 -0.17 5.18 -5.48
C SER A 153 -0.90 6.52 -5.43
N ILE A 154 -2.00 6.56 -4.68
CA ILE A 154 -2.79 7.77 -4.43
C ILE A 154 -2.39 8.27 -3.04
N PRO A 155 -1.67 9.39 -2.93
CA PRO A 155 -1.23 9.93 -1.65
C PRO A 155 -2.33 10.74 -0.95
N PHE A 156 -2.17 10.98 0.35
CA PHE A 156 -2.90 12.04 1.04
C PHE A 156 -2.53 13.41 0.45
N PHE A 157 -3.52 14.31 0.41
CA PHE A 157 -3.32 15.67 -0.07
C PHE A 157 -3.09 16.60 1.11
N GLU A 158 -2.04 17.40 1.03
CA GLU A 158 -1.73 18.43 2.02
C GLU A 158 -2.07 19.81 1.45
N GLU A 159 -2.11 20.84 2.31
CA GLU A 159 -2.48 22.19 1.89
C GLU A 159 -1.62 22.69 0.71
N ASN A 160 -0.31 22.44 0.80
CA ASN A 160 0.69 22.91 -0.17
C ASN A 160 1.22 21.82 -1.11
N TRP A 161 0.76 20.58 -0.97
CA TRP A 161 1.25 19.45 -1.78
C TRP A 161 0.09 18.57 -2.24
N LYS A 162 -0.21 18.68 -3.54
CA LYS A 162 -1.33 18.01 -4.21
C LYS A 162 -0.83 17.41 -5.51
N PRO A 163 -0.13 16.26 -5.46
CA PRO A 163 0.41 15.64 -6.66
C PRO A 163 -0.74 15.04 -7.51
N PHE A 164 -0.61 15.10 -8.82
CA PHE A 164 -1.60 14.57 -9.77
C PHE A 164 -1.03 13.53 -10.74
N SER A 165 0.23 13.12 -10.56
CA SER A 165 0.91 12.20 -11.49
C SER A 165 0.25 10.84 -11.60
N PHE A 166 -0.42 10.36 -10.54
CA PHE A 166 -1.20 9.11 -10.58
C PHE A 166 -2.34 9.18 -11.58
N TYR A 167 -2.91 10.37 -11.82
CA TYR A 167 -4.03 10.55 -12.73
C TYR A 167 -3.64 10.28 -14.19
N ASP A 168 -2.51 10.86 -14.62
CA ASP A 168 -2.06 10.74 -16.00
C ASP A 168 -1.77 9.27 -16.34
N LYS A 169 -1.26 8.50 -15.36
CA LYS A 169 -1.04 7.05 -15.46
C LYS A 169 -2.35 6.24 -15.53
N ILE A 170 -3.34 6.56 -14.69
CA ILE A 170 -4.68 5.94 -14.77
C ILE A 170 -5.28 6.16 -16.17
N MET A 171 -5.22 7.39 -16.68
CA MET A 171 -5.74 7.71 -18.00
C MET A 171 -4.97 7.01 -19.12
N GLN A 172 -3.65 6.90 -19.00
CA GLN A 172 -2.84 6.15 -19.95
C GLN A 172 -3.25 4.67 -19.99
N ASN A 173 -3.42 4.02 -18.84
CA ASN A 173 -3.89 2.63 -18.79
C ASN A 173 -5.31 2.51 -19.38
N TYR A 174 -6.23 3.39 -18.99
CA TYR A 174 -7.61 3.38 -19.45
C TYR A 174 -7.70 3.52 -20.98
N ASN A 175 -6.98 4.48 -21.56
CA ASN A 175 -6.93 4.70 -23.01
C ASN A 175 -6.31 3.52 -23.77
N ASN A 176 -5.44 2.74 -23.11
CA ASN A 176 -4.84 1.52 -23.67
C ASN A 176 -5.65 0.24 -23.33
N ASN A 177 -6.87 0.38 -22.82
CA ASN A 177 -7.75 -0.73 -22.45
C ASN A 177 -7.17 -1.66 -21.35
N LEU A 178 -6.46 -1.07 -20.40
CA LEU A 178 -5.86 -1.73 -19.24
C LEU A 178 -6.53 -1.31 -17.93
N HIS A 179 -6.55 -2.22 -16.96
CA HIS A 179 -6.94 -1.93 -15.58
C HIS A 179 -5.81 -1.20 -14.85
N THR A 180 -6.15 -0.40 -13.85
CA THR A 180 -5.18 0.24 -12.96
C THR A 180 -5.42 -0.19 -11.54
N LEU A 181 -4.44 -0.86 -10.93
CA LEU A 181 -4.42 -1.04 -9.48
C LEU A 181 -3.95 0.27 -8.84
N CYS A 182 -4.79 0.83 -7.99
CA CYS A 182 -4.53 2.03 -7.24
C CYS A 182 -4.31 1.66 -5.78
N LEU A 183 -3.06 1.75 -5.32
CA LEU A 183 -2.74 1.66 -3.91
C LEU A 183 -3.06 2.97 -3.21
N LEU A 184 -3.60 2.85 -2.01
CA LEU A 184 -4.08 3.99 -1.23
C LEU A 184 -3.10 4.27 -0.11
N ASP A 185 -2.79 5.54 0.07
CA ASP A 185 -1.86 5.98 1.10
C ASP A 185 -2.29 5.55 2.50
N ILE A 186 -1.29 5.28 3.32
CA ILE A 186 -1.43 4.98 4.73
C ILE A 186 -0.44 5.88 5.48
N LYS A 187 -0.91 6.55 6.53
CA LYS A 187 -0.05 7.26 7.48
C LYS A 187 -0.08 6.46 8.77
N VAL A 188 0.94 5.63 9.00
CA VAL A 188 1.04 4.77 10.19
C VAL A 188 2.36 5.07 10.89
N ARG A 189 2.29 5.34 12.20
CA ARG A 189 3.45 5.77 13.01
C ARG A 189 4.25 6.91 12.35
N GLU A 190 3.55 7.89 11.77
CA GLU A 190 4.15 9.12 11.31
C GLU A 190 4.21 10.16 12.43
N ARG A 191 5.22 11.04 12.41
CA ARG A 191 5.32 12.17 13.34
C ARG A 191 4.87 13.42 12.62
N SER A 192 4.09 14.26 13.30
CA SER A 192 3.74 15.58 12.78
C SER A 192 5.01 16.39 12.46
N VAL A 193 4.95 17.27 11.46
CA VAL A 193 6.06 18.18 11.13
C VAL A 193 6.52 18.94 12.39
N GLU A 194 5.57 19.34 13.24
CA GLU A 194 5.85 20.01 14.50
C GLU A 194 6.59 19.10 15.51
N ASN A 195 6.20 17.83 15.63
CA ASN A 195 6.86 16.85 16.49
C ASN A 195 8.26 16.49 15.97
N ILE A 196 8.47 16.47 14.65
CA ILE A 196 9.77 16.31 14.02
C ILE A 196 10.65 17.53 14.36
N MET A 197 10.17 18.75 14.10
CA MET A 197 10.91 19.99 14.37
C MET A 197 11.26 20.15 15.86
N LYS A 198 10.40 19.67 16.77
CA LYS A 198 10.62 19.70 18.23
C LYS A 198 11.37 18.49 18.77
N ASN A 199 11.83 17.59 17.89
CA ASN A 199 12.47 16.32 18.23
C ASN A 199 11.70 15.47 19.27
N LYS A 200 10.36 15.55 19.24
CA LYS A 200 9.47 14.76 20.10
C LYS A 200 9.05 13.47 19.38
N LEU A 201 9.31 12.32 20.01
CA LEU A 201 8.87 11.00 19.57
C LEU A 201 7.38 10.79 19.89
N ILE A 202 6.53 11.60 19.28
CA ILE A 202 5.07 11.50 19.40
C ILE A 202 4.54 11.20 18.00
N PHE A 203 3.96 10.01 17.86
CA PHE A 203 3.35 9.53 16.63
C PHE A 203 1.88 9.98 16.55
N GLU A 204 1.44 10.29 15.35
CA GLU A 204 0.03 10.58 15.06
C GLU A 204 -0.79 9.29 14.98
N GLU A 205 -2.10 9.44 15.17
CA GLU A 205 -3.05 8.35 14.98
C GLU A 205 -3.03 7.86 13.51
N PRO A 206 -3.07 6.54 13.28
CA PRO A 206 -3.03 6.01 11.93
C PRO A 206 -4.18 6.53 11.04
N SER A 207 -3.86 6.94 9.83
CA SER A 207 -4.84 7.41 8.85
C SER A 207 -4.76 6.59 7.56
N TYR A 208 -5.91 6.20 7.02
CA TYR A 208 -6.00 5.34 5.84
C TYR A 208 -6.96 5.94 4.83
N LEU A 209 -6.55 5.99 3.57
CA LEU A 209 -7.46 6.40 2.50
C LEU A 209 -8.51 5.30 2.25
N LEU A 210 -9.78 5.70 2.18
CA LEU A 210 -10.87 4.81 1.75
C LEU A 210 -10.82 4.62 0.22
N PRO A 211 -11.33 3.50 -0.32
CA PRO A 211 -11.34 3.25 -1.76
C PRO A 211 -12.02 4.36 -2.54
N VAL A 212 -13.06 4.96 -1.96
CA VAL A 212 -13.87 5.97 -2.63
C VAL A 212 -14.35 6.97 -1.58
N ILE A 213 -13.74 8.16 -1.52
CA ILE A 213 -13.99 9.12 -0.44
C ILE A 213 -15.11 10.12 -0.80
N TYR A 214 -16.02 10.36 0.16
CA TYR A 214 -17.19 11.25 0.11
C TYR A 214 -16.90 12.76 0.37
N ASN A 215 -17.90 13.61 0.09
CA ASN A 215 -17.91 15.09 0.10
C ASN A 215 -18.05 15.76 1.50
N PHE A 216 -17.42 16.93 1.68
CA PHE A 216 -18.11 18.14 2.17
C PHE A 216 -18.11 19.16 1.03
N GLU A 217 -19.20 19.92 0.95
CA GLU A 217 -19.23 21.19 0.25
C GLU A 217 -18.22 22.16 0.87
N PHE A 218 -17.22 22.57 0.09
CA PHE A 218 -16.67 23.91 0.21
C PHE A 218 -17.05 24.69 -1.02
N GLY A 219 -17.79 25.78 -0.80
CA GLY A 219 -17.81 26.97 -1.63
C GLY A 219 -17.81 26.73 -3.13
N ILE A 220 -19.01 26.60 -3.68
CA ILE A 220 -19.38 27.12 -5.00
C ILE A 220 -18.42 28.25 -5.42
N PHE A 221 -17.59 28.00 -6.45
CA PHE A 221 -17.48 28.98 -7.53
C PHE A 221 -18.85 28.94 -8.26
N PRO A 222 -19.46 30.10 -8.53
CA PRO A 222 -20.91 30.30 -8.68
C PRO A 222 -21.49 29.44 -9.79
N TYR A 223 -22.33 28.45 -9.46
CA TYR A 223 -23.60 28.16 -10.12
C TYR A 223 -24.33 27.02 -9.36
N TYR A 224 -25.60 27.28 -9.03
CA TYR A 224 -26.59 26.42 -8.35
C TYR A 224 -26.59 26.42 -6.81
N SER A 225 -27.64 27.06 -6.29
CA SER A 225 -27.95 27.32 -4.89
C SER A 225 -28.94 26.32 -4.30
N ASN A 226 -28.84 26.17 -2.97
CA ASN A 226 -29.84 25.73 -1.99
C ASN A 226 -29.94 24.23 -1.66
N ILE A 227 -29.14 23.75 -0.69
CA ILE A 227 -29.52 22.64 0.21
C ILE A 227 -29.08 22.97 1.66
N ASN A 228 -29.90 22.56 2.63
CA ASN A 228 -29.88 22.98 4.04
C ASN A 228 -29.01 22.03 4.90
N MET A 229 -27.99 22.54 5.60
CA MET A 229 -27.05 21.77 6.44
C MET A 229 -27.52 21.74 7.90
N ASN A 230 -27.94 20.59 8.45
CA ASN A 230 -28.17 20.48 9.91
C ASN A 230 -27.95 19.11 10.56
N THR A 231 -27.28 18.14 9.92
CA THR A 231 -27.02 16.84 10.58
C THR A 231 -25.70 16.20 10.15
N VAL A 232 -24.55 16.67 10.65
CA VAL A 232 -23.31 15.87 10.67
C VAL A 232 -22.54 16.17 11.95
N THR A 233 -22.51 15.19 12.86
CA THR A 233 -21.73 15.22 14.10
C THR A 233 -20.24 14.99 13.84
N HIS A 234 -19.42 15.72 14.60
CA HIS A 234 -17.96 15.83 14.58
C HIS A 234 -17.14 14.58 14.20
N TYR A 235 -16.48 14.63 13.04
CA TYR A 235 -15.11 14.13 12.84
C TYR A 235 -14.37 15.14 11.94
N HIS A 236 -13.35 15.80 12.48
CA HIS A 236 -12.66 16.91 11.81
C HIS A 236 -11.51 16.44 10.89
N ASN A 237 -11.55 16.98 9.67
CA ASN A 237 -10.46 17.43 8.79
C ASN A 237 -9.70 16.43 7.89
N TYR A 238 -9.79 16.72 6.57
CA TYR A 238 -9.06 16.19 5.40
C TYR A 238 -9.59 14.93 4.71
N TYR A 239 -10.77 15.02 4.07
CA TYR A 239 -11.26 13.99 3.13
C TYR A 239 -11.91 14.58 1.86
N TYR A 240 -11.38 15.69 1.32
CA TYR A 240 -12.13 16.50 0.33
C TYR A 240 -11.60 16.50 -1.11
N ASN A 241 -10.41 15.95 -1.39
CA ASN A 241 -9.71 16.26 -2.64
C ASN A 241 -9.84 15.17 -3.73
N PHE A 242 -9.81 13.88 -3.40
CA PHE A 242 -9.60 12.82 -4.38
C PHE A 242 -10.75 12.68 -5.41
N THR A 243 -12.00 12.57 -4.94
CA THR A 243 -13.19 12.41 -5.79
C THR A 243 -13.50 13.66 -6.62
N ILE A 244 -13.36 14.84 -6.00
CA ILE A 244 -13.59 16.12 -6.67
C ILE A 244 -12.59 16.30 -7.81
N ILE A 245 -11.33 15.96 -7.59
CA ILE A 245 -10.27 16.06 -8.59
C ILE A 245 -10.46 15.08 -9.73
N LEU A 246 -10.85 13.84 -9.43
CA LEU A 246 -11.23 12.89 -10.47
C LEU A 246 -12.36 13.50 -11.30
N ARG A 247 -13.49 13.90 -10.70
CA ARG A 247 -14.61 14.52 -11.43
C ARG A 247 -14.24 15.79 -12.22
N PHE A 248 -13.39 16.67 -11.68
CA PHE A 248 -12.99 17.93 -12.33
C PHE A 248 -12.08 17.73 -13.55
N LYS A 249 -11.13 16.79 -13.51
CA LYS A 249 -10.22 16.52 -14.65
C LYS A 249 -10.78 15.52 -15.66
N ILE A 250 -11.68 14.63 -15.23
CA ILE A 250 -12.15 13.48 -16.01
C ILE A 250 -13.29 13.83 -16.96
N GLY A 251 -14.00 14.94 -16.74
CA GLY A 251 -15.03 15.40 -17.66
C GLY A 251 -16.01 14.29 -18.04
N LYS A 252 -16.94 13.94 -17.13
CA LYS A 252 -18.08 13.03 -17.39
C LYS A 252 -17.78 11.52 -17.56
N ILE A 253 -16.53 11.05 -17.47
CA ILE A 253 -16.28 9.59 -17.51
C ILE A 253 -16.61 9.00 -16.14
N ASP A 254 -17.63 8.15 -16.15
CA ASP A 254 -18.10 7.42 -14.99
C ASP A 254 -17.39 6.06 -14.96
N PHE A 255 -16.22 6.01 -14.30
CA PHE A 255 -15.36 4.83 -14.29
C PHE A 255 -16.05 3.63 -13.65
N MET A 256 -15.92 2.47 -14.28
CA MET A 256 -16.13 1.20 -13.59
C MET A 256 -14.96 0.97 -12.64
N VAL A 257 -15.24 0.73 -11.37
CA VAL A 257 -14.22 0.50 -10.35
C VAL A 257 -14.55 -0.71 -9.50
N ILE A 258 -13.53 -1.26 -8.85
CA ILE A 258 -13.66 -2.28 -7.81
C ILE A 258 -12.94 -1.78 -6.57
N GLY A 259 -13.68 -1.50 -5.51
CA GLY A 259 -13.13 -1.23 -4.19
C GLY A 259 -12.88 -2.54 -3.45
N ILE A 260 -11.73 -2.62 -2.78
CA ILE A 260 -11.31 -3.80 -2.02
C ILE A 260 -10.94 -3.36 -0.61
N ALA A 261 -11.44 -4.08 0.38
CA ALA A 261 -11.06 -3.97 1.76
C ALA A 261 -10.59 -5.31 2.32
N ARG A 262 -9.52 -5.24 3.11
CA ARG A 262 -8.97 -6.35 3.89
C ARG A 262 -8.75 -7.63 3.08
N LEU A 263 -8.18 -7.50 1.88
CA LEU A 263 -7.98 -8.63 0.97
C LEU A 263 -7.25 -9.79 1.67
N SER A 264 -7.75 -11.01 1.48
CA SER A 264 -7.24 -12.25 2.12
C SER A 264 -7.63 -12.45 3.59
N SER A 265 -8.43 -11.55 4.18
CA SER A 265 -9.04 -11.79 5.50
C SER A 265 -10.40 -12.49 5.38
N GLU A 266 -10.88 -13.10 6.47
CA GLU A 266 -12.23 -13.70 6.54
C GLU A 266 -13.35 -12.67 6.31
N ASP A 267 -13.11 -11.42 6.71
CA ASP A 267 -14.06 -10.33 6.61
C ASP A 267 -13.74 -9.36 5.44
N GLN A 268 -13.02 -9.86 4.43
CA GLN A 268 -12.71 -9.11 3.22
C GLN A 268 -13.98 -8.61 2.51
N ILE A 269 -13.90 -7.42 1.92
CA ILE A 269 -14.99 -6.83 1.14
C ILE A 269 -14.48 -6.51 -0.27
N ILE A 270 -15.22 -6.98 -1.27
CA ILE A 270 -15.02 -6.64 -2.68
C ILE A 270 -16.33 -6.09 -3.19
N LYS A 271 -16.32 -4.83 -3.62
CA LYS A 271 -17.49 -4.17 -4.20
C LYS A 271 -17.10 -3.61 -5.56
N SER A 272 -17.88 -3.90 -6.58
CA SER A 272 -17.75 -3.28 -7.89
C SER A 272 -18.92 -2.34 -8.14
N GLY A 273 -18.73 -1.44 -9.09
CA GLY A 273 -19.78 -0.55 -9.55
C GLY A 273 -19.17 0.64 -10.25
N LYS A 274 -19.98 1.65 -10.47
CA LYS A 274 -19.44 2.90 -10.94
C LYS A 274 -18.77 3.65 -9.79
N LEU A 275 -17.79 4.48 -10.12
CA LEU A 275 -17.10 5.27 -9.11
C LEU A 275 -18.08 6.07 -8.26
N GLU A 276 -19.12 6.63 -8.88
CA GLU A 276 -20.14 7.40 -8.16
C GLU A 276 -20.96 6.57 -7.18
N ASP A 277 -21.25 5.31 -7.52
CA ASP A 277 -22.04 4.41 -6.68
C ASP A 277 -21.27 4.00 -5.42
N LEU A 278 -19.95 3.82 -5.55
CA LEU A 278 -19.11 3.35 -4.45
C LEU A 278 -18.70 4.47 -3.49
N LEU A 279 -18.95 5.74 -3.82
CA LEU A 279 -18.64 6.90 -2.97
C LEU A 279 -19.28 6.84 -1.57
N ASN A 280 -20.42 6.16 -1.47
CA ASN A 280 -21.20 6.05 -0.25
C ASN A 280 -21.10 4.67 0.39
N PHE A 281 -20.34 3.76 -0.20
CA PHE A 281 -20.25 2.40 0.28
C PHE A 281 -19.27 2.32 1.47
N ASP A 282 -19.73 1.72 2.57
CA ASP A 282 -18.88 1.48 3.74
C ASP A 282 -18.05 0.21 3.52
N PHE A 283 -16.76 0.41 3.27
CA PHE A 283 -15.77 -0.67 3.10
C PHE A 283 -15.26 -1.22 4.45
N GLY A 284 -15.69 -0.64 5.57
CA GLY A 284 -15.25 -1.03 6.90
C GLY A 284 -13.78 -0.66 7.18
N PRO A 285 -13.11 -1.38 8.09
CA PRO A 285 -11.72 -1.09 8.44
C PRO A 285 -10.71 -1.37 7.32
N PRO A 286 -9.55 -0.68 7.35
CA PRO A 286 -8.43 -0.86 6.42
C PRO A 286 -7.82 -2.28 6.51
N LEU A 287 -6.98 -2.72 5.57
CA LEU A 287 -6.40 -1.99 4.44
C LEU A 287 -7.29 -1.94 3.20
N HIS A 288 -7.17 -0.84 2.45
CA HIS A 288 -8.01 -0.54 1.30
C HIS A 288 -7.20 -0.47 -0.01
N SER A 289 -7.83 -0.85 -1.12
CA SER A 289 -7.29 -0.66 -2.47
C SER A 289 -8.43 -0.38 -3.44
N LEU A 290 -8.13 0.31 -4.53
CA LEU A 290 -9.09 0.60 -5.60
C LEU A 290 -8.54 0.07 -6.92
N ILE A 291 -9.40 -0.52 -7.74
CA ILE A 291 -9.08 -0.83 -9.13
C ILE A 291 -9.93 0.05 -10.03
N VAL A 292 -9.29 0.82 -10.91
CA VAL A 292 -9.99 1.44 -12.04
C VAL A 292 -9.99 0.44 -13.19
N CYS A 293 -11.17 0.03 -13.63
CA CYS A 293 -11.30 -0.96 -14.69
C CYS A 293 -10.96 -0.36 -16.05
N SER A 294 -10.52 -1.22 -16.97
CA SER A 294 -10.47 -0.89 -18.39
C SER A 294 -11.89 -0.55 -18.91
N PRO A 295 -12.01 0.28 -19.97
CA PRO A 295 -13.30 0.59 -20.58
C PRO A 295 -14.02 -0.64 -21.15
N HIS A 296 -13.28 -1.69 -21.52
CA HIS A 296 -13.84 -2.92 -22.06
C HIS A 296 -13.42 -4.13 -21.23
N LEU A 297 -14.35 -4.66 -20.45
CA LEU A 297 -14.19 -5.92 -19.73
C LEU A 297 -14.34 -7.10 -20.69
N HIS A 298 -13.45 -8.10 -20.55
CA HIS A 298 -13.66 -9.39 -21.18
C HIS A 298 -14.91 -10.06 -20.60
N HIS A 299 -15.54 -10.99 -21.34
CA HIS A 299 -16.79 -11.62 -20.94
C HIS A 299 -16.79 -12.13 -19.48
N TYR A 300 -15.76 -12.88 -19.08
CA TYR A 300 -15.63 -13.37 -17.70
C TYR A 300 -15.34 -12.27 -16.69
N GLU A 301 -14.56 -11.25 -17.05
CA GLU A 301 -14.32 -10.10 -16.16
C GLU A 301 -15.63 -9.35 -15.89
N GLN A 302 -16.50 -9.23 -16.90
CA GLN A 302 -17.83 -8.65 -16.74
C GLN A 302 -18.71 -9.50 -15.80
N LEU A 303 -18.63 -10.83 -15.87
CA LEU A 303 -19.39 -11.71 -14.97
C LEU A 303 -18.96 -11.52 -13.52
N PHE A 304 -17.64 -11.47 -13.25
CA PHE A 304 -17.13 -11.19 -11.92
C PHE A 304 -17.43 -9.76 -11.46
N PHE A 305 -17.30 -8.79 -12.35
CA PHE A 305 -17.69 -7.41 -12.06
C PHE A 305 -19.15 -7.39 -11.61
N ASN A 306 -20.07 -7.96 -12.37
CA ASN A 306 -21.50 -8.00 -12.01
C ASN A 306 -21.77 -8.79 -10.72
N HIS A 307 -20.97 -9.81 -10.42
CA HIS A 307 -21.09 -10.59 -9.18
C HIS A 307 -20.83 -9.73 -7.93
N TYR A 308 -19.89 -8.78 -8.02
CA TYR A 308 -19.54 -7.88 -6.93
C TYR A 308 -20.32 -6.55 -6.94
N SER A 309 -21.26 -6.35 -7.88
CA SER A 309 -22.03 -5.10 -8.05
C SER A 309 -23.05 -4.84 -6.95
#